data_AF-A0A3R7E251-F1
#
_entry.id   AF-A0A3R7E251-F1
#
_cell.length_a   1.000
_cell.length_b   1.000
_cell.length_c   1.000
_cell.angle_alpha   90.00
_cell.angle_beta   90.00
_cell.angle_gamma   90.00
#
_symmetry.space_group_name_H-M   'P 1'
#
loop_
_entity.id
_entity.type
_entity.pdbx_description
1 polymer ?
#
loop_
_entity_poly.entity_id
_entity_poly.type
_entity_poly.pdbx_seq_one_letter_code
_entity_poly.pdbx_strand_id
1 'polypeptide(L)'
;MNVRLKPLSFIYWSRAALGCLTGVVTALLKIEDLPSLISMSILIYLVTYYLYKLKFVNKVKKPSSIVTTGIGAYFITWIATLILLYTLLYKPI
;
A
#
# COMPACT_ATOMS: atom_id res chain seq x y z
N MET A 1 27.96 8.18 -4.83
CA MET A 1 26.90 7.37 -4.19
C MET A 1 25.52 7.98 -4.47
N ASN A 2 24.58 7.18 -5.01
CA ASN A 2 23.32 7.58 -5.67
C ASN A 2 22.31 8.33 -4.78
N VAL A 3 22.16 9.66 -4.96
CA VAL A 3 21.10 10.45 -4.31
C VAL A 3 19.69 10.10 -4.86
N ARG A 4 19.61 9.58 -6.09
CA ARG A 4 18.34 9.33 -6.81
C ARG A 4 17.61 8.04 -6.45
N LEU A 5 18.30 7.03 -5.88
CA LEU A 5 17.67 5.78 -5.43
C LEU A 5 16.93 5.95 -4.10
N LYS A 6 17.38 6.87 -3.24
CA LYS A 6 16.85 7.04 -1.89
C LYS A 6 15.34 7.35 -1.86
N PRO A 7 14.80 8.28 -2.69
CA PRO A 7 13.36 8.58 -2.66
C PRO A 7 12.49 7.43 -3.15
N LEU A 8 12.87 6.76 -4.25
CA LEU A 8 12.08 5.66 -4.81
C LEU A 8 12.16 4.40 -3.95
N SER A 9 13.31 4.10 -3.37
CA SER A 9 13.46 3.00 -2.41
C SER A 9 12.63 3.24 -1.14
N PHE A 10 12.61 4.48 -0.64
CA PHE A 10 11.74 4.86 0.47
C PHE A 10 10.25 4.68 0.11
N ILE A 11 9.82 5.14 -1.07
CA ILE A 11 8.45 4.95 -1.55
C ILE A 11 8.11 3.46 -1.64
N TYR A 12 9.02 2.63 -2.15
CA TYR A 12 8.80 1.18 -2.26
C TYR A 12 8.56 0.52 -0.89
N TRP A 13 9.46 0.72 0.07
CA TRP A 13 9.35 0.09 1.39
C TRP A 13 8.18 0.64 2.21
N SER A 14 7.91 1.95 2.11
CA SER A 14 6.73 2.54 2.74
C SER A 14 5.42 2.03 2.14
N ARG A 15 5.36 1.74 0.83
CA ARG A 15 4.21 1.08 0.19
C ARG A 15 3.99 -0.34 0.71
N ALA A 16 5.06 -1.12 0.90
CA ALA A 16 4.95 -2.45 1.49
C ALA A 16 4.42 -2.38 2.94
N ALA A 17 4.95 -1.45 3.75
CA ALA A 17 4.47 -1.24 5.12
C ALA A 17 3.00 -0.79 5.15
N LEU A 18 2.61 0.14 4.25
CA LEU A 18 1.23 0.59 4.12
C LEU A 18 0.29 -0.54 3.69
N GLY A 19 0.70 -1.41 2.77
CA GLY A 19 -0.13 -2.55 2.37
C GLY A 19 -0.42 -3.48 3.54
N CYS A 20 0.62 -3.82 4.32
CA CYS A 20 0.47 -4.56 5.57
C CYS A 20 -0.50 -3.87 6.55
N LEU A 21 -0.29 -2.57 6.84
CA LEU A 21 -1.17 -1.80 7.73
C LEU A 21 -2.62 -1.76 7.23
N THR A 22 -2.82 -1.56 5.92
CA THR A 22 -4.15 -1.62 5.31
C THR A 22 -4.80 -2.98 5.55
N GLY A 23 -4.06 -4.08 5.38
CA GLY A 23 -4.55 -5.44 5.59
C GLY A 23 -5.00 -5.69 7.03
N VAL A 24 -4.19 -5.23 7.99
CA VAL A 24 -4.53 -5.25 9.41
C VAL A 24 -5.82 -4.48 9.66
N VAL A 25 -5.91 -3.23 9.21
CA VAL A 25 -7.07 -2.37 9.45
C VAL A 25 -8.33 -2.98 8.84
N THR A 26 -8.29 -3.43 7.58
CA THR A 26 -9.46 -4.01 6.92
C THR A 26 -9.90 -5.33 7.53
N ALA A 27 -8.97 -6.16 8.02
CA ALA A 27 -9.29 -7.41 8.72
C ALA A 27 -9.89 -7.18 10.11
N LEU A 28 -9.38 -6.20 10.87
CA LEU A 28 -9.90 -5.84 12.19
C LEU A 28 -11.29 -5.18 12.11
N LEU A 29 -11.54 -4.40 11.06
CA LEU A 29 -12.84 -3.82 10.78
C LEU A 29 -13.86 -4.83 10.22
N LYS A 30 -13.45 -6.08 9.96
CA LYS A 30 -14.32 -7.14 9.39
C LYS A 30 -15.02 -6.69 8.11
N ILE A 31 -14.28 -6.02 7.22
CA ILE A 31 -14.82 -5.71 5.90
C ILE A 31 -14.81 -7.02 5.10
N GLU A 32 -15.98 -7.62 4.93
CA GLU A 32 -16.15 -8.91 4.28
C GLU A 32 -16.53 -8.77 2.80
N ASP A 33 -17.16 -7.65 2.42
CA ASP A 33 -17.56 -7.43 1.04
C ASP A 33 -16.36 -7.00 0.19
N LEU A 34 -16.15 -7.76 -0.89
CA LEU A 34 -15.04 -7.55 -1.81
C LEU A 34 -14.99 -6.12 -2.41
N PRO A 35 -16.12 -5.50 -2.81
CA PRO A 35 -16.12 -4.13 -3.32
C PRO A 35 -15.59 -3.11 -2.31
N SER A 36 -15.99 -3.17 -1.04
CA SER A 36 -15.50 -2.24 -0.01
C SER A 36 -14.04 -2.49 0.34
N LEU A 37 -13.59 -3.75 0.39
CA LEU A 37 -12.17 -4.10 0.58
C LEU A 37 -11.28 -3.46 -0.49
N ILE A 38 -11.65 -3.64 -1.76
CA ILE A 38 -10.92 -3.08 -2.90
C ILE A 38 -10.99 -1.55 -2.87
N SER A 39 -12.16 -0.98 -2.64
CA SER A 39 -12.36 0.47 -2.61
C SER A 39 -11.52 1.13 -1.53
N MET A 40 -11.50 0.57 -0.31
CA MET A 40 -10.70 1.06 0.79
C MET A 40 -9.20 0.99 0.51
N SER A 41 -8.75 -0.15 -0.04
CA SER A 41 -7.34 -0.34 -0.41
C SER A 41 -6.89 0.63 -1.50
N ILE A 42 -7.71 0.86 -2.52
CA ILE A 42 -7.45 1.84 -3.58
C ILE A 42 -7.45 3.27 -3.03
N LEU A 43 -8.41 3.62 -2.16
CA LEU A 43 -8.50 4.94 -1.55
C LEU A 43 -7.23 5.28 -0.78
N ILE A 44 -6.76 4.37 0.09
CA ILE A 44 -5.50 4.54 0.82
C ILE A 44 -4.32 4.66 -0.15
N TYR A 45 -4.31 3.87 -1.23
CA TYR A 45 -3.25 3.95 -2.24
C TYR A 45 -3.17 5.33 -2.91
N LEU A 46 -4.33 5.87 -3.29
CA LEU A 46 -4.45 7.18 -3.95
C LEU A 46 -4.09 8.32 -3.01
N VAL A 47 -4.60 8.32 -1.77
CA VAL A 47 -4.29 9.34 -0.76
C VAL A 47 -2.77 9.40 -0.52
N THR A 48 -2.15 8.24 -0.32
CA THR A 48 -0.70 8.17 -0.08
C THR A 48 0.11 8.54 -1.33
N TYR A 49 -0.41 8.32 -2.54
CA TYR A 49 0.18 8.86 -3.76
C TYR A 49 0.24 10.39 -3.75
N TYR A 50 -0.86 11.07 -3.41
CA TYR A 50 -0.87 12.54 -3.34
C TYR A 50 0.12 13.07 -2.29
N LEU A 51 0.21 12.41 -1.13
CA LEU A 51 1.19 12.75 -0.10
C LEU A 51 2.64 12.61 -0.60
N TYR A 52 2.95 11.51 -1.30
CA TYR A 52 4.28 11.30 -1.90
C TYR A 52 4.56 12.28 -3.04
N LYS A 53 3.55 12.61 -3.84
CA LYS A 53 3.67 13.61 -4.91
C LYS A 53 4.09 14.96 -4.31
N LEU A 54 3.39 15.44 -3.28
CA LEU A 54 3.72 16.70 -2.61
C LEU A 54 5.17 16.72 -2.09
N LYS A 55 5.65 15.60 -1.53
CA LYS A 55 6.98 15.52 -0.91
C LYS A 55 8.14 15.27 -1.88
N PHE A 56 7.90 14.53 -2.97
CA PHE A 56 8.96 13.95 -3.81
C PHE A 56 8.89 14.34 -5.30
N VAL A 57 7.88 15.08 -5.76
CA VAL A 57 7.74 15.45 -7.19
C VAL A 57 9.00 16.11 -7.77
N ASN A 58 9.64 17.00 -7.01
CA ASN A 58 10.88 17.70 -7.42
C ASN A 58 12.16 16.88 -7.15
N LYS A 59 12.03 15.70 -6.52
CA LYS A 59 13.15 14.83 -6.09
C LYS A 59 13.27 13.57 -6.94
N VAL A 60 12.37 13.37 -7.90
CA VAL A 60 12.37 12.21 -8.82
C VAL A 60 12.52 12.67 -10.26
N LYS A 61 13.08 11.82 -11.12
CA LYS A 61 13.27 12.13 -12.55
C LYS A 61 11.95 12.24 -13.32
N LYS A 62 10.98 11.39 -12.97
CA LYS A 62 9.69 11.29 -13.64
C LYS A 62 8.59 11.28 -12.58
N PRO A 63 7.63 12.21 -12.58
CA PRO A 63 6.53 12.20 -11.62
C PRO A 63 5.71 10.91 -11.65
N SER A 64 5.59 10.27 -12.83
CA SER A 64 4.91 8.98 -12.99
C SER A 64 5.56 7.84 -12.21
N SER A 65 6.85 7.93 -11.85
CA SER A 65 7.47 6.88 -11.04
C SER A 65 6.98 6.91 -9.59
N ILE A 66 6.39 8.00 -9.10
CA ILE A 66 5.84 8.09 -7.73
C ILE A 66 4.60 7.21 -7.58
N VAL A 67 3.77 7.13 -8.63
CA VAL A 67 2.54 6.33 -8.60
C VAL A 67 2.78 4.86 -8.91
N THR A 68 3.78 4.53 -9.72
CA THR A 68 4.02 3.13 -10.13
C THR A 68 4.99 2.39 -9.22
N THR A 69 5.92 3.09 -8.55
CA THR A 69 6.90 2.44 -7.67
C THR A 69 6.22 1.84 -6.45
N GLY A 70 6.43 0.53 -6.23
CA GLY A 70 5.91 -0.18 -5.08
C GLY A 70 4.41 -0.50 -5.14
N ILE A 71 3.76 -0.34 -6.31
CA ILE A 71 2.34 -0.67 -6.48
C ILE A 71 2.06 -2.15 -6.15
N GLY A 72 2.84 -3.06 -6.73
CA GLY A 72 2.72 -4.49 -6.46
C GLY A 72 3.05 -4.83 -5.01
N ALA A 73 4.08 -4.19 -4.43
CA ALA A 73 4.45 -4.41 -3.03
C ALA A 73 3.30 -4.05 -2.08
N TYR A 74 2.60 -2.94 -2.33
CA TYR A 74 1.41 -2.56 -1.57
C TYR A 74 0.29 -3.60 -1.69
N PHE A 75 -0.14 -3.95 -2.89
CA PHE A 75 -1.27 -4.86 -3.08
C PHE A 75 -0.97 -6.29 -2.63
N ILE A 76 0.25 -6.80 -2.86
CA ILE A 76 0.65 -8.14 -2.43
C ILE A 76 0.70 -8.22 -0.90
N THR A 77 1.33 -7.24 -0.23
CA THR A 77 1.40 -7.25 1.24
C THR A 77 0.03 -7.06 1.87
N TRP A 78 -0.84 -6.24 1.28
CA TRP A 78 -2.23 -6.10 1.70
C TRP A 78 -2.99 -7.43 1.62
N ILE A 79 -2.99 -8.08 0.45
CA ILE A 79 -3.69 -9.35 0.24
C ILE A 79 -3.13 -10.44 1.16
N ALA A 80 -1.80 -10.55 1.25
CA ALA A 80 -1.15 -11.55 2.09
C ALA A 80 -1.52 -11.36 3.57
N THR A 81 -1.50 -10.12 4.06
CA THR A 81 -1.85 -9.80 5.46
C THR A 81 -3.33 -10.04 5.72
N LEU A 82 -4.20 -9.65 4.78
CA LEU A 82 -5.64 -9.86 4.86
C LEU A 82 -5.97 -11.35 4.99
N ILE A 83 -5.46 -12.18 4.07
CA ILE A 83 -5.70 -13.63 4.07
C ILE A 83 -5.17 -14.25 5.37
N LEU A 84 -3.94 -13.92 5.76
CA LEU A 84 -3.32 -14.45 6.97
C LEU A 84 -4.15 -14.12 8.21
N LEU A 85 -4.59 -12.88 8.37
CA LEU A 85 -5.41 -12.48 9.53
C LEU A 85 -6.80 -13.09 9.48
N TYR A 86 -7.42 -13.18 8.30
CA TYR A 86 -8.71 -13.85 8.17
C TYR A 86 -8.62 -15.32 8.57
N THR A 87 -7.59 -16.03 8.13
CA THR A 87 -7.35 -17.44 8.51
C THR A 87 -7.03 -17.62 9.99
N LEU A 88 -6.28 -16.71 10.61
CA LEU A 88 -5.86 -16.84 12.02
C LEU A 88 -6.95 -16.41 13.01
N LEU A 89 -7.67 -15.33 12.73
CA LEU A 89 -8.59 -14.69 13.67
C LEU A 89 -10.04 -15.13 13.50
N TYR A 90 -10.40 -15.60 12.30
CA TYR A 90 -11.77 -15.97 11.99
C TYR A 90 -11.81 -17.44 11.64
N LYS A 91 -12.78 -18.14 12.23
CA LYS A 91 -13.02 -19.54 11.92
C LYS A 91 -13.34 -19.63 10.41
N PRO A 92 -12.76 -20.60 9.67
CA PRO A 92 -13.18 -20.82 8.29
C PRO A 92 -14.69 -21.05 8.27
N ILE A 93 -15.38 -20.34 7.37
CA ILE A 93 -16.80 -20.56 7.06
C ILE A 93 -16.96 -21.97 6.51
#